data_AF-A0A8T3B706-F1
#
_entry.id   AF-A0A8T3B706-F1
#
_cell.length_a   1.000
_cell.length_b   1.000
_cell.length_c   1.000
_cell.angle_alpha   90.00
_cell.angle_beta   90.00
_cell.angle_gamma   90.00
#
_symmetry.space_group_name_H-M   'P 1'
#
loop_
_entity.id
_entity.type
_entity.pdbx_description
1 polymer ?
#
loop_
_entity_poly.entity_id
_entity_poly.type
_entity_poly.pdbx_seq_one_letter_code
_entity_poly.pdbx_strand_id
1 'polypeptide(L)' 'MIYVDGLPLTSTDPSFKVETCSGSVMPACFDKTSRCPDDIVRRIRVTVSSEHPYWDGKLLETYDTLCDRILVAPCTW' A
#
# COMPACT_ATOMS: atom_id res chain seq x y z
N MET A 1 2.88 -11.53 5.04
CA MET A 1 2.36 -12.00 3.74
C MET A 1 0.96 -11.42 3.60
N ILE A 2 0.63 -10.77 2.48
CA ILE A 2 -0.72 -10.25 2.26
C ILE A 2 -1.54 -11.40 1.68
N TYR A 3 -2.74 -11.62 2.20
CA TYR A 3 -3.67 -12.64 1.72
C TYR A 3 -4.88 -11.98 1.09
N VAL A 4 -5.34 -12.49 -0.04
CA VAL A 4 -6.61 -12.13 -0.67
C VAL A 4 -7.41 -13.42 -0.83
N ASP A 5 -8.65 -13.44 -0.35
CA ASP A 5 -9.52 -14.62 -0.31
C ASP A 5 -8.88 -15.86 0.34
N GLY A 6 -8.03 -15.65 1.34
CA GLY A 6 -7.33 -16.71 2.06
C GLY A 6 -6.11 -17.30 1.35
N LEU A 7 -5.75 -16.79 0.16
CA LEU A 7 -4.56 -17.21 -0.58
C LEU A 7 -3.42 -16.19 -0.41
N PRO A 8 -2.17 -16.65 -0.21
CA PRO A 8 -1.03 -15.75 -0.12
C PRO A 8 -0.79 -15.09 -1.49
N LEU A 9 -0.72 -13.76 -1.51
CA LEU A 9 -0.29 -13.04 -2.70
C LEU A 9 1.15 -13.43 -3.03
N THR A 10 1.35 -13.90 -4.25
CA THR A 10 2.63 -14.34 -4.80
C THR A 10 3.21 -13.26 -5.70
N SER A 11 4.54 -13.28 -5.89
CA SER A 11 5.23 -12.37 -6.84
C SER A 11 4.76 -12.53 -8.29
N THR A 12 4.00 -13.57 -8.59
CA THR A 12 3.45 -13.91 -9.91
C THR A 12 2.04 -13.37 -10.13
N ASP A 13 1.39 -12.81 -9.10
CA ASP A 13 0.06 -12.22 -9.27
C ASP A 13 0.15 -10.91 -10.08
N PRO A 14 -0.74 -10.70 -11.05
CA PRO A 14 -0.68 -9.53 -11.91
C PRO A 14 -0.94 -8.25 -11.11
N SER A 15 0.02 -7.32 -11.13
CA SER A 15 -0.20 -5.95 -10.66
C SER A 15 -0.83 -5.08 -11.74
N PHE A 16 -1.61 -4.09 -11.31
CA PHE A 16 -2.31 -3.16 -12.19
C PHE A 16 -1.96 -1.73 -11.81
N LYS A 17 -2.04 -0.82 -12.79
CA LYS A 17 -2.01 0.62 -12.59
C LYS A 17 -3.27 1.25 -13.17
N VAL A 18 -3.68 2.36 -12.57
CA VAL A 18 -4.85 3.13 -12.99
C VAL A 18 -4.39 4.51 -13.44
N GLU A 19 -4.79 4.92 -14.64
CA GLU A 19 -4.65 6.30 -15.09
C GLU A 19 -5.79 7.13 -14.49
N THR A 20 -5.49 8.04 -13.57
CA THR A 20 -6.50 8.77 -12.79
C THR A 20 -7.37 9.72 -13.61
N CYS A 21 -6.85 10.26 -14.72
CA CYS A 21 -7.60 11.17 -15.60
C CYS A 21 -8.63 10.44 -16.47
N SER A 22 -8.31 9.24 -16.95
CA SER A 22 -9.17 8.47 -17.88
C SER A 22 -9.93 7.34 -17.19
N GLY A 23 -9.49 6.93 -16.00
CA GLY A 23 -9.96 5.73 -15.31
C GLY A 23 -9.46 4.41 -15.92
N SER A 24 -8.56 4.46 -16.90
CA SER A 24 -8.06 3.26 -17.58
C SER A 24 -7.22 2.38 -16.66
N VAL A 25 -7.51 1.08 -16.63
CA VAL A 25 -6.80 0.07 -15.83
C VAL A 25 -5.96 -0.79 -16.77
N MET A 26 -4.66 -0.90 -16.47
CA MET A 26 -3.75 -1.69 -17.29
C MET A 26 -2.78 -2.51 -16.43
N PRO A 27 -2.36 -3.71 -16.89
CA PRO A 27 -1.31 -4.47 -16.22
C PRO A 27 -0.03 -3.63 -16.10
N ALA A 28 0.66 -3.76 -14.97
CA ALA A 28 1.91 -3.07 -14.69
C ALA A 28 2.82 -3.96 -13.85
N CYS A 29 4.11 -3.66 -13.83
CA CYS A 29 5.06 -4.22 -12.88
C CYS A 29 5.84 -3.06 -12.26
N PHE A 30 5.95 -3.07 -10.93
CA PHE A 30 6.67 -2.05 -10.17
C PHE A 30 7.88 -2.69 -9.50
N ASP A 31 9.06 -2.47 -10.08
CA ASP A 31 10.32 -2.90 -9.50
C ASP A 31 10.62 -2.16 -8.18
N LYS A 32 11.69 -2.55 -7.47
CA LYS A 32 12.04 -1.88 -6.20
C LYS A 32 12.54 -0.46 -6.38
N THR A 33 13.11 -0.13 -7.54
CA THR A 33 13.73 1.17 -7.84
C THR A 33 12.71 2.25 -8.19
N SER A 34 11.51 1.87 -8.62
CA SER A 34 10.38 2.76 -8.92
C SER A 34 9.47 3.03 -7.72
N ARG A 35 9.76 2.43 -6.55
CA ARG A 35 8.96 2.62 -5.32
C ARG A 35 9.33 3.90 -4.61
N CYS A 36 8.37 4.42 -3.85
CA CYS A 36 8.57 5.60 -3.04
C CYS A 36 9.67 5.35 -1.97
N PRO A 37 10.53 6.34 -1.65
CA PRO A 37 11.59 6.18 -0.65
C PRO A 37 11.09 5.70 0.72
N ASP A 38 9.83 5.95 1.06
CA ASP A 38 9.19 5.49 2.29
C ASP A 38 8.61 4.06 2.24
N ASP A 39 8.78 3.30 1.15
CA ASP A 39 8.21 1.93 1.01
C ASP A 39 8.61 1.00 2.17
N ILE A 40 9.83 1.16 2.70
CA ILE A 40 10.32 0.40 3.86
C ILE A 40 9.54 0.79 5.13
N VAL A 41 9.38 2.09 5.39
CA VAL A 41 8.63 2.62 6.55
C VAL A 41 7.17 2.19 6.47
N ARG A 42 6.58 2.27 5.27
CA ARG A 42 5.19 1.85 5.01
C ARG A 42 5.01 0.35 5.26
N ARG A 43 5.98 -0.48 4.87
CA ARG A 43 5.96 -1.93 5.13
C ARG A 43 6.05 -2.24 6.63
N ILE A 44 6.98 -1.62 7.36
CA ILE A 44 7.11 -1.78 8.83
C ILE A 44 5.79 -1.39 9.50
N ARG A 45 5.23 -0.24 9.11
CA ARG A 45 3.96 0.25 9.65
C ARG A 45 2.81 -0.72 9.43
N VAL A 46 2.67 -1.30 8.23
CA VAL A 46 1.64 -2.31 7.96
C VAL A 46 1.81 -3.54 8.85
N THR A 47 3.04 -4.00 9.06
CA THR A 47 3.33 -5.14 9.93
C THR A 47 3.06 -4.85 11.41
N VAL A 48 3.40 -3.66 11.90
CA VAL A 48 3.10 -3.27 13.30
C VAL A 48 1.60 -3.05 13.51
N SER A 49 0.93 -2.39 12.56
CA SER A 49 -0.49 -2.04 12.70
C SER A 49 -1.38 -3.27 12.66
N SER A 50 -0.96 -4.37 12.02
CA SER A 50 -1.76 -5.61 11.99
C SER A 50 -1.94 -6.26 13.36
N GLU A 51 -1.09 -5.96 14.33
CA GLU A 51 -1.18 -6.52 15.68
C GLU A 51 -1.91 -5.59 16.67
N HIS A 52 -2.21 -4.35 16.26
CA HIS A 52 -2.76 -3.33 17.15
C HIS A 52 -4.30 -3.26 17.04
N PRO A 53 -5.07 -3.47 18.13
CA PRO A 53 -6.54 -3.55 18.08
C PRO A 53 -7.23 -2.31 17.51
N TYR A 54 -6.65 -1.13 17.71
CA TYR A 54 -7.18 0.13 17.17
C TYR A 54 -7.19 0.19 15.63
N TRP A 55 -6.27 -0.52 14.98
CA TRP A 55 -6.09 -0.56 13.53
C TRP A 55 -6.69 -1.81 12.89
N ASP A 56 -7.33 -2.68 13.68
CA ASP A 56 -8.00 -3.87 13.18
C ASP A 56 -9.10 -3.48 12.17
N GLY A 57 -9.05 -4.11 10.99
CA GLY A 57 -9.93 -3.82 9.87
C GLY A 57 -9.78 -2.43 9.21
N LYS A 58 -8.82 -1.59 9.62
CA LYS A 58 -8.63 -0.24 9.05
C LYS A 58 -7.52 -0.21 8.00
N LEU A 59 -7.86 0.31 6.81
CA LEU A 59 -6.87 0.70 5.81
C LEU A 59 -6.24 2.03 6.21
N LEU A 60 -4.91 2.08 6.22
CA LEU A 60 -4.16 3.30 6.51
C LEU A 60 -4.21 4.22 5.29
N GLU A 61 -4.83 5.40 5.42
CA GLU A 61 -4.73 6.45 4.41
C GLU A 61 -3.27 6.90 4.24
N THR A 62 -2.81 7.01 3.00
CA THR A 62 -1.41 7.28 2.68
C THR A 62 -1.18 8.48 1.77
N TYR A 63 -2.24 9.12 1.27
CA TYR A 63 -2.11 10.20 0.30
C TYR A 63 -3.20 11.25 0.48
N ASP A 64 -2.79 12.50 0.63
CA ASP A 64 -3.64 13.69 0.71
C ASP A 64 -3.77 14.28 -0.70
N THR A 65 -4.91 14.06 -1.34
CA THR A 65 -5.19 14.52 -2.71
C THR A 65 -5.33 16.03 -2.82
N LEU A 66 -5.68 16.72 -1.72
CA LEU A 66 -5.87 18.17 -1.72
C LEU A 66 -4.54 18.91 -1.68
N CYS A 67 -3.57 18.38 -0.92
CA CYS A 67 -2.25 18.98 -0.76
C CYS A 67 -1.16 18.30 -1.61
N ASP A 68 -1.51 17.30 -2.42
CA ASP A 68 -0.59 16.51 -3.25
C ASP A 68 0.63 16.00 -2.46
N ARG A 69 0.37 15.28 -1.37
CA ARG A 69 1.45 14.78 -0.49
C ARG A 69 1.16 13.39 0.05
N ILE A 70 2.24 12.64 0.24
CA ILE A 70 2.20 11.36 0.92
C ILE A 70 2.07 11.60 2.42
N LEU A 71 1.08 10.96 3.04
CA LEU A 71 0.85 11.00 4.48
C LEU A 71 1.33 9.70 5.12
N VAL A 72 2.38 9.81 5.93
CA VAL A 72 2.79 8.72 6.81
C VAL A 72 2.31 9.05 8.22
N ALA A 73 1.07 8.66 8.53
CA ALA A 73 0.52 8.83 9.88
C ALA A 73 1.46 8.22 10.92
N PRO A 74 1.68 8.88 12.07
CA PRO A 74 2.49 8.35 13.15
C PRO A 74 1.93 7.00 13.59
N CYS A 75 2.78 5.98 13.61
CA CYS A 75 2.46 4.71 14.23
C CYS A 75 3.34 4.53 15.46
N THR A 76 2.73 4.24 16.60
CA THR A 76 3.42 3.73 17.78
C THR A 76 3.57 2.22 17.62
N TRP A 77 4.75 1.73 17.97
CA TRP A 77 5.18 0.34 17.91
C TRP A 77 5.68 -0.06 19.29
#